data_AF-A0A9P1E8B3-F1
#
_entry.id   AF-A0A9P1E8B3-F1
#
_cell.length_a   1.000
_cell.length_b   1.000
_cell.length_c   1.000
_cell.angle_alpha   90.00
_cell.angle_beta   90.00
_cell.angle_gamma   90.00
#
_symmetry.space_group_name_H-M   'P 1'
#
loop_
_entity.id
_entity.type
_entity.pdbx_description
1 polymer ?
#
loop_
_entity_poly.entity_id
_entity_poly.type
_entity_poly.pdbx_seq_one_letter_code
_entity_poly.pdbx_strand_id
1 'polypeptide(L)'
;MAINQRNFLTVVAPFECSWHDDLRFREGGRGCVAFDAFAQNDVTVVFRERVGSQHYHYKRDDSPHYTVIIGSHRNRRLKIEVDGETAVDAAGVDLPCSASTFQSYWICVYDGLISIGKGRNPFHDLCFQWHHSNPNCSVQYVGLSSWDKHVGYRNVHILPPVTLNNSISLWGHVDHHHLGNDGCAIGNSKNELVGGTGGDFEASWGGLENYLESWELSDVIFIVGKDEGRAVPAHKVILAAAGNFGFTCTGKDIINLHDVSYPVLHAFLQYIYTGHTQISECEVNSLKALSLQFKVAPLLKQCEEIVAHFSIDNRLLDSGKNAEISYVSRALCIPAFPYGLPINTWKLEQFFLTGKYSDLKIYVRDFIVQSHKVILGLWSAPFSKMFTNGMKESFSSTLNLRDVNPESFRAMLEFLYTGKLKKEITGDINTLLLQLLLLADKFGVYLLHQECCKVVLDHLKEDWSYSFDGGHTTTFLYCALKQKLFGNILVSQLSG
;
A
#
# COMPACT_ATOMS: atom_id res chain seq x y z
N MET A 1 -20.22 -0.91 -19.14
CA MET A 1 -19.98 -2.31 -19.54
C MET A 1 -19.61 -3.09 -18.31
N ALA A 2 -20.37 -4.15 -18.00
CA ALA A 2 -20.17 -4.97 -16.81
C ALA A 2 -18.80 -5.68 -16.89
N ILE A 3 -17.94 -5.47 -15.89
CA ILE A 3 -16.75 -6.30 -15.73
C ILE A 3 -17.25 -7.63 -15.16
N ASN A 4 -17.24 -8.66 -16.02
CA ASN A 4 -17.67 -10.02 -15.74
C ASN A 4 -16.96 -10.58 -14.49
N GLN A 5 -17.64 -10.57 -13.34
CA GLN A 5 -17.28 -11.44 -12.22
C GLN A 5 -17.65 -12.88 -12.58
N ARG A 6 -16.71 -13.57 -13.22
CA ARG A 6 -16.85 -14.98 -13.55
C ARG A 6 -16.34 -15.83 -12.38
N ASN A 7 -17.25 -16.21 -11.48
CA ASN A 7 -17.06 -17.24 -10.46
C ASN A 7 -17.08 -18.64 -11.08
N PHE A 8 -16.25 -18.91 -12.10
CA PHE A 8 -16.14 -20.25 -12.68
C PHE A 8 -15.04 -21.04 -11.97
N LEU A 9 -15.39 -22.26 -11.57
CA LEU A 9 -14.43 -23.28 -11.19
C LEU A 9 -13.81 -23.84 -12.48
N THR A 10 -12.53 -23.60 -12.70
CA THR A 10 -11.76 -24.21 -13.80
C THR A 10 -11.09 -25.47 -13.27
N VAL A 11 -11.55 -26.64 -13.71
CA VAL A 11 -10.89 -27.92 -13.40
C VAL A 11 -9.95 -28.26 -14.55
N VAL A 12 -8.65 -28.33 -14.26
CA VAL A 12 -7.62 -28.66 -15.25
C VAL A 12 -7.28 -30.14 -15.11
N ALA A 13 -7.33 -30.89 -16.21
CA ALA A 13 -7.02 -32.31 -16.23
C ALA A 13 -5.50 -32.58 -16.08
N PRO A 14 -5.10 -33.80 -15.68
CA PRO A 14 -3.70 -34.21 -15.65
C PRO A 14 -2.99 -33.92 -16.97
N PHE A 15 -1.82 -33.31 -16.87
CA PHE A 15 -0.96 -32.90 -17.97
C PHE A 15 -1.54 -31.88 -18.96
N GLU A 16 -2.58 -31.14 -18.59
CA GLU A 16 -3.15 -30.07 -19.40
C GLU A 16 -2.83 -28.68 -18.84
N CYS A 17 -2.86 -27.68 -19.72
CA CYS A 17 -2.81 -26.26 -19.37
C CYS A 17 -4.03 -25.54 -19.97
N SER A 18 -4.72 -24.78 -19.12
CA SER A 18 -5.87 -23.94 -19.49
C SER A 18 -5.42 -22.49 -19.63
N TRP A 19 -5.74 -21.89 -20.79
CA TRP A 19 -5.44 -20.51 -21.13
C TRP A 19 -6.72 -19.71 -21.29
N HIS A 20 -6.73 -18.49 -20.78
CA HIS A 20 -7.81 -17.52 -20.96
C HIS A 20 -7.22 -16.17 -21.37
N ASP A 21 -7.76 -15.56 -22.42
CA ASP A 21 -7.26 -14.27 -22.95
C ASP A 21 -7.34 -13.13 -21.92
N ASP A 22 -8.30 -13.24 -20.98
CA ASP A 22 -8.53 -12.28 -19.91
C ASP A 22 -7.48 -12.38 -18.77
N LEU A 23 -6.73 -13.49 -18.69
CA LEU A 23 -5.69 -13.69 -17.67
C LEU A 23 -4.33 -13.20 -18.17
N ARG A 24 -4.25 -11.89 -18.38
CA ARG A 24 -3.08 -11.21 -18.95
C ARG A 24 -2.66 -9.99 -18.14
N PHE A 25 -1.36 -9.88 -17.86
CA PHE A 25 -0.73 -8.68 -17.31
C PHE A 25 -0.82 -7.51 -18.29
N ARG A 26 -0.98 -6.29 -17.75
CA ARG A 26 -1.02 -5.07 -18.58
C ARG A 26 0.33 -4.77 -19.22
N GLU A 27 1.41 -5.07 -18.50
CA GLU A 27 2.79 -4.89 -18.93
C GLU A 27 3.48 -6.25 -18.92
N GLY A 28 4.25 -6.55 -19.97
CA GLY A 28 5.09 -7.74 -20.00
C GLY A 28 6.09 -7.74 -18.85
N GLY A 29 6.29 -8.89 -18.22
CA GLY A 29 7.22 -9.09 -17.11
C GLY A 29 6.77 -8.46 -15.79
N ARG A 30 5.59 -7.82 -15.74
CA ARG A 30 5.13 -7.04 -14.59
C ARG A 30 3.65 -7.26 -14.31
N GLY A 31 3.38 -8.10 -13.32
CA GLY A 31 2.02 -8.32 -12.86
C GLY A 31 1.94 -9.35 -11.74
N CYS A 32 0.78 -9.41 -11.11
CA CYS A 32 0.51 -10.38 -10.08
C CYS A 32 -0.80 -11.11 -10.34
N VAL A 33 -0.82 -12.41 -10.07
CA VAL A 33 -2.02 -13.23 -10.10
C VAL A 33 -2.34 -13.73 -8.71
N ALA A 34 -3.57 -13.54 -8.27
CA ALA A 34 -4.12 -14.12 -7.04
C ALA A 34 -5.20 -15.15 -7.42
N PHE A 35 -5.21 -16.31 -6.76
CA PHE A 35 -6.14 -17.39 -7.09
C PHE A 35 -6.40 -18.32 -5.90
N ASP A 36 -7.56 -18.96 -5.90
CA ASP A 36 -7.86 -20.09 -5.01
C ASP A 36 -7.61 -21.40 -5.77
N ALA A 37 -6.81 -22.32 -5.22
CA ALA A 37 -6.56 -23.63 -5.79
C ALA A 37 -6.93 -24.77 -4.83
N PHE A 38 -7.42 -25.85 -5.42
CA PHE A 38 -7.73 -27.13 -4.76
C PHE A 38 -6.95 -28.22 -5.49
N ALA A 39 -6.02 -28.86 -4.79
CA ALA A 39 -5.09 -29.83 -5.37
C ALA A 39 -4.65 -30.87 -4.35
N GLN A 40 -4.52 -32.13 -4.80
CA GLN A 40 -4.06 -33.21 -3.94
C GLN A 40 -2.55 -33.14 -3.65
N ASN A 41 -1.76 -32.79 -4.67
CA ASN A 41 -0.31 -32.80 -4.61
C ASN A 41 0.26 -31.42 -4.91
N ASP A 42 0.07 -30.96 -6.14
CA ASP A 42 0.73 -29.79 -6.68
C ASP A 42 -0.22 -28.86 -7.44
N VAL A 43 0.13 -27.59 -7.45
CA VAL A 43 -0.55 -26.50 -8.16
C VAL A 43 0.47 -25.87 -9.09
N THR A 44 0.15 -25.78 -10.38
CA THR A 44 1.10 -25.31 -11.41
C THR A 44 0.55 -24.08 -12.12
N VAL A 45 1.31 -22.99 -12.11
CA VAL A 45 0.99 -21.75 -12.83
C VAL A 45 2.12 -21.42 -13.80
N VAL A 46 1.75 -21.06 -15.03
CA VAL A 46 2.69 -20.84 -16.14
C VAL A 46 2.57 -19.39 -16.62
N PHE A 47 3.69 -18.71 -16.82
CA PHE A 47 3.75 -17.34 -17.33
C PHE A 47 4.43 -17.32 -18.71
N ARG A 48 3.76 -16.78 -19.74
CA ARG A 48 4.24 -16.80 -21.13
C ARG A 48 4.04 -15.48 -21.86
N GLU A 49 4.83 -15.24 -22.90
CA GLU A 49 4.64 -14.09 -23.80
C GLU A 49 3.32 -14.19 -24.61
N ARG A 50 2.95 -15.41 -25.02
CA ARG A 50 1.74 -15.70 -25.79
C ARG A 50 0.99 -16.87 -25.16
N VAL A 51 -0.32 -16.92 -25.38
CA VAL A 51 -1.13 -18.08 -24.97
C VAL A 51 -0.62 -19.34 -25.67
N GLY A 52 -0.44 -20.41 -24.89
CA GLY A 52 -0.08 -21.73 -25.42
C GLY A 52 -1.29 -22.45 -26.02
N SER A 53 -1.07 -23.65 -26.56
CA SER A 53 -2.17 -24.50 -27.05
C SER A 53 -3.04 -24.98 -25.89
N GLN A 54 -4.36 -24.78 -25.98
CA GLN A 54 -5.32 -25.33 -25.01
C GLN A 54 -5.24 -26.86 -24.98
N HIS A 55 -5.37 -27.46 -23.79
CA HIS A 55 -5.34 -28.92 -23.56
C HIS A 55 -4.01 -29.61 -23.88
N TYR A 56 -2.92 -28.86 -24.01
CA TYR A 56 -1.57 -29.41 -24.12
C TYR A 56 -0.71 -29.06 -22.91
N HIS A 57 0.18 -29.99 -22.56
CA HIS A 57 1.14 -29.79 -21.47
C HIS A 57 2.06 -28.62 -21.77
N TYR A 58 2.30 -27.75 -20.77
CA TYR A 58 3.12 -26.55 -20.92
C TYR A 58 4.56 -26.84 -21.40
N LYS A 59 5.13 -28.02 -21.10
CA LYS A 59 6.46 -28.43 -21.56
C LYS A 59 6.60 -28.73 -23.07
N ARG A 60 5.54 -28.64 -23.88
CA ARG A 60 5.58 -28.96 -25.32
C ARG A 60 5.82 -27.75 -26.23
N ASP A 61 6.02 -26.58 -25.64
CA ASP A 61 6.10 -25.31 -26.37
C ASP A 61 7.33 -24.53 -25.92
N ASP A 62 8.18 -24.19 -26.89
CA ASP A 62 9.53 -23.64 -26.75
C ASP A 62 9.56 -22.12 -26.51
N SER A 63 8.40 -21.46 -26.34
CA SER A 63 8.37 -20.02 -26.03
C SER A 63 8.96 -19.72 -24.64
N PRO A 64 9.65 -18.58 -24.45
CA PRO A 64 10.17 -18.17 -23.15
C PRO A 64 9.07 -18.12 -22.07
N HIS A 65 9.31 -18.78 -20.94
CA HIS A 65 8.30 -18.94 -19.90
C HIS A 65 8.87 -19.20 -18.50
N TYR A 66 8.07 -18.84 -17.51
CA TYR A 66 8.26 -19.29 -16.14
C TYR A 66 7.18 -20.29 -15.77
N THR A 67 7.56 -21.36 -15.07
CA THR A 67 6.62 -22.29 -14.45
C THR A 67 6.84 -22.30 -12.95
N VAL A 68 5.79 -22.01 -12.18
CA VAL A 68 5.82 -22.09 -10.73
C VAL A 68 4.98 -23.29 -10.30
N ILE A 69 5.61 -24.23 -9.59
CA ILE A 69 5.00 -25.49 -9.12
C ILE A 69 5.01 -25.47 -7.59
N ILE A 70 3.86 -25.19 -7.01
CA ILE A 70 3.63 -25.21 -5.56
C ILE A 70 3.26 -26.64 -5.16
N GLY A 71 3.92 -27.19 -4.14
CA GLY A 71 3.60 -28.53 -3.64
C GLY A 71 4.21 -29.68 -4.47
N SER A 72 5.29 -29.43 -5.20
CA SER A 72 6.09 -30.48 -5.84
C SER A 72 6.56 -31.54 -4.81
N HIS A 73 6.84 -32.75 -5.30
CA HIS A 73 7.29 -33.90 -4.47
C HIS A 73 6.33 -34.23 -3.32
N ARG A 74 5.03 -34.39 -3.64
CA ARG A 74 3.94 -34.69 -2.69
C ARG A 74 3.77 -33.60 -1.63
N ASN A 75 3.63 -32.35 -2.07
CA ASN A 75 3.38 -31.18 -1.24
C ASN A 75 4.52 -30.80 -0.29
N ARG A 76 5.78 -31.09 -0.67
CA ARG A 76 6.95 -30.86 0.19
C ARG A 76 7.89 -29.79 -0.31
N ARG A 77 7.76 -29.41 -1.59
CA ARG A 77 8.72 -28.52 -2.26
C ARG A 77 8.02 -27.51 -3.15
N LEU A 78 8.65 -26.36 -3.28
CA LEU A 78 8.35 -25.35 -4.29
C LEU A 78 9.38 -25.47 -5.41
N LYS A 79 8.92 -25.49 -6.67
CA LYS A 79 9.80 -25.43 -7.84
C LYS A 79 9.49 -24.24 -8.72
N ILE A 80 10.54 -23.64 -9.27
CA ILE A 80 10.44 -22.65 -10.35
C ILE A 80 11.29 -23.16 -11.51
N GLU A 81 10.67 -23.33 -12.67
CA GLU A 81 11.34 -23.67 -13.92
C GLU A 81 11.40 -22.44 -14.83
N VAL A 82 12.54 -22.24 -15.50
CA VAL A 82 12.75 -21.26 -16.56
C VAL A 82 12.94 -22.04 -17.84
N ASP A 83 12.07 -21.85 -18.81
CA ASP A 83 12.15 -22.52 -20.12
C ASP A 83 12.26 -24.05 -20.01
N GLY A 84 11.61 -24.63 -18.99
CA GLY A 84 11.60 -26.07 -18.69
C GLY A 84 12.74 -26.56 -17.81
N GLU A 85 13.77 -25.74 -17.58
CA GLU A 85 14.92 -26.06 -16.71
C GLU A 85 14.66 -25.61 -15.28
N THR A 86 15.01 -26.44 -14.29
CA THR A 86 14.77 -26.11 -12.87
C THR A 86 15.75 -25.04 -12.39
N ALA A 87 15.23 -23.85 -12.06
CA ALA A 87 16.00 -22.76 -11.46
C ALA A 87 15.89 -22.74 -9.93
N VAL A 88 14.77 -23.20 -9.37
CA VAL A 88 14.55 -23.32 -7.92
C VAL A 88 13.97 -24.67 -7.58
N ASP A 89 14.50 -25.31 -6.54
CA ASP A 89 13.92 -26.49 -5.88
C ASP A 89 14.05 -26.37 -4.35
N ALA A 90 13.12 -25.65 -3.73
CA ALA A 90 13.14 -25.30 -2.31
C ALA A 90 12.26 -26.26 -1.48
N ALA A 91 12.79 -26.77 -0.37
CA ALA A 91 12.02 -27.53 0.62
C ALA A 91 11.67 -26.66 1.82
N GLY A 92 10.61 -27.00 2.56
CA GLY A 92 10.23 -26.29 3.78
C GLY A 92 9.57 -24.92 3.55
N VAL A 93 9.23 -24.59 2.31
CA VAL A 93 8.40 -23.43 1.99
C VAL A 93 6.98 -23.75 2.44
N ASP A 94 6.45 -22.96 3.36
CA ASP A 94 5.10 -23.13 3.88
C ASP A 94 4.09 -22.72 2.79
N LEU A 95 3.73 -23.63 1.89
CA LEU A 95 2.71 -23.45 0.85
C LEU A 95 1.89 -24.75 0.70
N PRO A 96 1.04 -25.07 1.69
CA PRO A 96 0.37 -26.37 1.73
C PRO A 96 -0.75 -26.43 0.69
N CYS A 97 -0.69 -27.42 -0.20
CA CYS A 97 -1.82 -27.83 -1.02
C CYS A 97 -2.81 -28.68 -0.21
N SER A 98 -4.12 -28.57 -0.52
CA SER A 98 -5.17 -29.31 0.18
C SER A 98 -6.12 -30.00 -0.81
N ALA A 99 -6.35 -31.29 -0.56
CA ALA A 99 -7.33 -32.13 -1.27
C ALA A 99 -8.75 -32.03 -0.68
N SER A 100 -8.96 -31.23 0.37
CA SER A 100 -10.25 -31.10 1.06
C SER A 100 -10.81 -29.68 1.05
N THR A 101 -9.97 -28.67 0.86
CA THR A 101 -10.36 -27.25 0.89
C THR A 101 -9.57 -26.44 -0.13
N PHE A 102 -10.17 -25.38 -0.67
CA PHE A 102 -9.44 -24.43 -1.49
C PHE A 102 -8.49 -23.60 -0.61
N GLN A 103 -7.25 -23.47 -1.08
CA GLN A 103 -6.23 -22.62 -0.50
C GLN A 103 -5.99 -21.43 -1.42
N SER A 104 -5.72 -20.26 -0.85
CA SER A 104 -5.50 -19.03 -1.60
C SER A 104 -4.00 -18.77 -1.75
N TYR A 105 -3.57 -18.42 -2.95
CA TYR A 105 -2.19 -18.10 -3.28
C TYR A 105 -2.14 -16.85 -4.14
N TRP A 106 -0.96 -16.23 -4.15
CA TRP A 106 -0.62 -15.22 -5.13
C TRP A 106 0.81 -15.41 -5.62
N ILE A 107 1.03 -15.05 -6.88
CA ILE A 107 2.33 -15.09 -7.54
C ILE A 107 2.52 -13.77 -8.29
N CYS A 108 3.58 -13.07 -7.96
CA CYS A 108 3.95 -11.81 -8.59
C CYS A 108 5.24 -12.00 -9.40
N VAL A 109 5.24 -11.46 -10.63
CA VAL A 109 6.41 -11.43 -11.52
C VAL A 109 6.71 -9.97 -11.84
N TYR A 110 7.93 -9.53 -11.51
CA TYR A 110 8.40 -8.16 -11.73
C TYR A 110 9.85 -8.16 -12.17
N ASP A 111 10.08 -7.92 -13.47
CA ASP A 111 11.41 -7.75 -14.05
C ASP A 111 12.42 -8.84 -13.61
N GLY A 112 11.94 -10.08 -13.45
CA GLY A 112 12.76 -11.22 -13.00
C GLY A 112 12.60 -11.62 -11.56
N LEU A 113 12.03 -10.76 -10.70
CA LEU A 113 11.68 -11.15 -9.35
C LEU A 113 10.33 -11.88 -9.35
N ILE A 114 10.37 -13.16 -8.97
CA ILE A 114 9.20 -13.99 -8.72
C ILE A 114 8.98 -14.07 -7.22
N SER A 115 7.84 -13.55 -6.76
CA SER A 115 7.41 -13.58 -5.35
C SER A 115 6.15 -14.41 -5.23
N ILE A 116 6.10 -15.27 -4.21
CA ILE A 116 5.01 -16.24 -4.00
C ILE A 116 4.58 -16.15 -2.55
N GLY A 117 3.28 -16.08 -2.31
CA GLY A 117 2.72 -16.07 -0.96
C GLY A 117 1.32 -16.64 -0.87
N LYS A 118 0.79 -16.63 0.35
CA LYS A 118 -0.54 -17.14 0.70
C LYS A 118 -1.57 -16.04 0.80
N GLY A 119 -2.83 -16.46 0.73
CA GLY A 119 -3.97 -15.59 0.89
C GLY A 119 -4.38 -14.92 -0.41
N ARG A 120 -5.39 -14.05 -0.31
CA ARG A 120 -6.02 -13.40 -1.47
C ARG A 120 -5.42 -12.04 -1.80
N ASN A 121 -4.58 -11.52 -0.93
CA ASN A 121 -3.96 -10.20 -1.06
C ASN A 121 -2.47 -10.42 -1.36
N PRO A 122 -1.98 -10.02 -2.55
CA PRO A 122 -0.56 -10.06 -2.82
C PRO A 122 0.26 -9.30 -1.79
N PHE A 123 1.52 -9.72 -1.63
CA PHE A 123 2.50 -9.14 -0.69
C PHE A 123 2.18 -9.33 0.80
N HIS A 124 1.03 -9.90 1.14
CA HIS A 124 0.73 -10.41 2.47
C HIS A 124 1.08 -11.89 2.55
N ASP A 125 1.68 -12.33 3.66
CA ASP A 125 2.06 -13.73 3.88
C ASP A 125 2.99 -14.25 2.75
N LEU A 126 4.04 -13.48 2.47
CA LEU A 126 5.09 -13.83 1.50
C LEU A 126 5.83 -15.08 1.99
N CYS A 127 5.81 -16.14 1.19
CA CYS A 127 6.42 -17.41 1.53
C CYS A 127 7.77 -17.61 0.84
N PHE A 128 7.96 -17.06 -0.36
CA PHE A 128 9.18 -17.28 -1.13
C PHE A 128 9.45 -16.18 -2.16
N GLN A 129 10.72 -15.87 -2.39
CA GLN A 129 11.16 -14.98 -3.47
C GLN A 129 12.37 -15.56 -4.19
N TRP A 130 12.44 -15.33 -5.49
CA TRP A 130 13.58 -15.67 -6.32
C TRP A 130 13.76 -14.67 -7.45
N HIS A 131 15.00 -14.29 -7.71
CA HIS A 131 15.35 -13.32 -8.74
C HIS A 131 16.09 -14.00 -9.90
N HIS A 132 15.59 -13.82 -11.12
CA HIS A 132 16.25 -14.28 -12.34
C HIS A 132 17.24 -13.23 -12.84
N SER A 133 18.53 -13.60 -12.95
CA SER A 133 19.57 -12.67 -13.41
C SER A 133 19.39 -12.16 -14.85
N ASN A 134 18.65 -12.89 -15.71
CA ASN A 134 18.34 -12.48 -17.08
C ASN A 134 16.83 -12.60 -17.38
N PRO A 135 16.00 -11.65 -16.93
CA PRO A 135 14.56 -11.82 -16.85
C PRO A 135 13.85 -11.96 -18.19
N ASN A 136 12.85 -12.85 -18.26
CA ASN A 136 11.93 -12.92 -19.38
C ASN A 136 10.88 -11.80 -19.26
N CYS A 137 11.25 -10.57 -19.63
CA CYS A 137 10.39 -9.38 -19.49
C CYS A 137 9.18 -9.34 -20.45
N SER A 138 9.02 -10.33 -21.33
CA SER A 138 7.90 -10.40 -22.27
C SER A 138 6.73 -11.23 -21.76
N VAL A 139 6.88 -11.95 -20.63
CA VAL A 139 5.81 -12.82 -20.11
C VAL A 139 4.63 -12.01 -19.61
N GLN A 140 3.43 -12.30 -20.09
CA GLN A 140 2.23 -11.53 -19.77
C GLN A 140 0.98 -12.39 -19.61
N TYR A 141 0.91 -13.58 -20.21
CA TYR A 141 -0.23 -14.47 -20.06
C TYR A 141 -0.02 -15.45 -18.92
N VAL A 142 -1.09 -15.71 -18.17
CA VAL A 142 -1.11 -16.67 -17.07
C VAL A 142 -1.91 -17.90 -17.46
N GLY A 143 -1.23 -19.04 -17.49
CA GLY A 143 -1.79 -20.36 -17.72
C GLY A 143 -1.97 -21.12 -16.41
N LEU A 144 -3.11 -21.80 -16.28
CA LEU A 144 -3.42 -22.65 -15.13
C LEU A 144 -3.22 -24.11 -15.53
N SER A 145 -2.32 -24.82 -14.87
CA SER A 145 -1.89 -26.14 -15.28
C SER A 145 -2.05 -27.17 -14.16
N SER A 146 -2.01 -28.44 -14.54
CA SER A 146 -1.88 -29.56 -13.62
C SER A 146 -0.81 -30.54 -14.11
N TRP A 147 -0.11 -31.21 -13.19
CA TRP A 147 0.88 -32.23 -13.52
C TRP A 147 0.24 -33.62 -13.58
N ASP A 148 0.08 -34.31 -12.45
CA ASP A 148 -0.36 -35.72 -12.40
C ASP A 148 -1.77 -35.95 -11.83
N LYS A 149 -2.43 -34.89 -11.33
CA LYS A 149 -3.77 -34.92 -10.74
C LYS A 149 -4.57 -33.70 -11.17
N HIS A 150 -5.90 -33.85 -11.15
CA HIS A 150 -6.79 -32.72 -11.41
C HIS A 150 -6.57 -31.60 -10.39
N VAL A 151 -6.54 -30.37 -10.87
CA VAL A 151 -6.46 -29.16 -10.03
C VAL A 151 -7.64 -28.27 -10.33
N GLY A 152 -8.34 -27.86 -9.28
CA GLY A 152 -9.44 -26.90 -9.37
C GLY A 152 -8.94 -25.49 -9.06
N TYR A 153 -9.18 -24.55 -9.97
CA TYR A 153 -8.88 -23.13 -9.79
C TYR A 153 -10.18 -22.31 -9.74
N ARG A 154 -10.24 -21.29 -8.88
CA ARG A 154 -11.34 -20.31 -8.86
C ARG A 154 -10.82 -18.95 -8.37
N ASN A 155 -11.65 -17.91 -8.50
CA ASN A 155 -11.31 -16.55 -8.03
C ASN A 155 -9.94 -16.09 -8.56
N VAL A 156 -9.66 -16.38 -9.83
CA VAL A 156 -8.38 -16.02 -10.46
C VAL A 156 -8.45 -14.57 -10.89
N HIS A 157 -7.58 -13.74 -10.32
CA HIS A 157 -7.56 -12.30 -10.54
C HIS A 157 -6.16 -11.86 -10.93
N ILE A 158 -6.07 -11.15 -12.06
CA ILE A 158 -4.86 -10.40 -12.42
C ILE A 158 -4.92 -9.03 -11.77
N LEU A 159 -3.83 -8.65 -11.12
CA LEU A 159 -3.68 -7.42 -10.37
C LEU A 159 -2.63 -6.53 -11.04
N PRO A 160 -2.82 -5.20 -11.00
CA PRO A 160 -1.91 -4.26 -11.66
C PRO A 160 -0.53 -4.27 -11.00
N PRO A 161 0.52 -3.85 -11.74
CA PRO A 161 1.87 -3.84 -11.23
C PRO A 161 2.04 -2.80 -10.09
N VAL A 162 2.03 -3.24 -8.84
CA VAL A 162 2.62 -2.54 -7.68
C VAL A 162 4.14 -2.41 -7.89
N THR A 163 4.69 -1.20 -7.91
CA THR A 163 6.11 -0.91 -8.17
C THR A 163 7.02 -1.51 -7.09
N LEU A 164 7.92 -2.40 -7.50
CA LEU A 164 8.89 -3.07 -6.63
C LEU A 164 10.20 -2.25 -6.53
N ASN A 165 10.13 -1.02 -6.01
CA ASN A 165 11.34 -0.19 -5.83
C ASN A 165 11.86 -0.12 -4.39
N ASN A 166 11.27 -0.84 -3.43
CA ASN A 166 11.64 -0.72 -2.01
C ASN A 166 12.38 -1.92 -1.39
N SER A 167 12.94 -2.85 -2.16
CA SER A 167 13.63 -4.03 -1.56
C SER A 167 15.11 -4.21 -1.91
N ILE A 168 15.72 -3.38 -2.76
CA ILE A 168 17.15 -3.57 -3.14
C ILE A 168 18.14 -2.89 -2.18
N SER A 169 17.70 -1.98 -1.28
CA SER A 169 18.60 -1.31 -0.33
C SER A 169 18.77 -2.03 1.02
N LEU A 170 18.08 -3.14 1.27
CA LEU A 170 18.03 -3.77 2.60
C LEU A 170 19.09 -4.86 2.87
N TRP A 171 19.93 -5.23 1.89
CA TRP A 171 20.79 -6.43 2.00
C TRP A 171 22.27 -6.16 1.70
N GLY A 172 22.71 -4.90 1.76
CA GLY A 172 24.11 -4.53 1.53
C GLY A 172 25.06 -4.72 2.71
N HIS A 173 24.58 -4.93 3.94
CA HIS A 173 25.43 -4.98 5.13
C HIS A 173 25.01 -6.04 6.14
N VAL A 174 25.25 -7.32 5.84
CA VAL A 174 25.81 -8.26 6.83
C VAL A 174 26.56 -9.35 6.06
N ASP A 175 27.85 -9.15 5.84
CA ASP A 175 28.77 -10.28 5.66
C ASP A 175 29.98 -10.05 6.56
N HIS A 176 30.38 -11.14 7.22
CA HIS A 176 31.53 -11.35 8.10
C HIS A 176 31.55 -10.64 9.46
N HIS A 177 31.58 -11.44 10.54
CA HIS A 177 32.85 -11.78 11.18
C HIS A 177 32.68 -12.87 12.24
N HIS A 178 33.15 -14.08 11.93
CA HIS A 178 33.80 -14.94 12.91
C HIS A 178 35.29 -14.65 12.87
N LEU A 179 35.86 -14.12 13.95
CA LEU A 179 37.14 -14.54 14.57
C LEU A 179 37.57 -13.55 15.66
N GLY A 180 37.61 -14.06 16.90
CA GLY A 180 38.75 -14.01 17.81
C GLY A 180 39.49 -12.70 18.10
N ASN A 181 39.37 -12.31 19.37
CA ASN A 181 40.46 -11.99 20.31
C ASN A 181 41.16 -10.61 20.30
N ASP A 182 41.43 -10.19 21.55
CA ASP A 182 42.35 -9.17 22.07
C ASP A 182 41.97 -7.67 22.05
N GLY A 183 41.87 -7.10 23.26
CA GLY A 183 42.71 -5.95 23.64
C GLY A 183 42.11 -4.54 23.71
N CYS A 184 41.65 -4.18 24.91
CA CYS A 184 41.95 -2.92 25.64
C CYS A 184 41.71 -1.51 25.02
N ALA A 185 40.86 -0.76 25.75
CA ALA A 185 40.98 0.65 26.18
C ALA A 185 40.66 1.86 25.25
N ILE A 186 39.58 2.56 25.67
CA ILE A 186 39.38 4.01 25.91
C ILE A 186 39.52 5.01 24.73
N GLY A 187 38.41 5.71 24.46
CA GLY A 187 38.42 7.04 23.83
C GLY A 187 37.03 7.56 23.47
N ASN A 188 36.52 8.54 24.22
CA ASN A 188 35.25 9.25 24.03
C ASN A 188 35.01 9.76 22.59
N SER A 189 33.84 9.48 22.01
CA SER A 189 33.13 10.44 21.14
C SER A 189 31.65 10.04 20.91
N LYS A 190 30.74 10.89 21.39
CA LYS A 190 29.40 11.23 20.86
C LYS A 190 28.57 10.11 20.20
N ASN A 191 27.58 9.57 20.91
CA ASN A 191 26.47 8.84 20.29
C ASN A 191 25.38 9.80 19.81
N GLU A 192 25.34 9.99 18.49
CA GLU A 192 24.15 10.42 17.75
C GLU A 192 23.10 9.30 17.81
N LEU A 193 21.87 9.68 18.18
CA LEU A 193 20.69 8.83 18.14
C LEU A 193 20.23 8.70 16.68
N VAL A 194 20.54 7.57 16.04
CA VAL A 194 19.99 7.23 14.72
C VAL A 194 18.57 6.69 14.90
N GLY A 195 17.60 7.46 14.44
CA GLY A 195 16.18 7.09 14.39
C GLY A 195 15.94 6.02 13.32
N GLY A 196 15.33 4.91 13.73
CA GLY A 196 14.91 3.82 12.85
C GLY A 196 13.71 4.21 11.98
N THR A 197 13.85 3.95 10.69
CA THR A 197 12.94 4.26 9.58
C THR A 197 11.65 3.44 9.62
N GLY A 198 10.51 4.11 9.78
CA GLY A 198 9.16 3.54 9.61
C GLY A 198 8.60 3.68 8.20
N GLY A 199 9.39 3.36 7.16
CA GLY A 199 9.05 3.67 5.76
C GLY A 199 8.28 2.62 4.97
N ASP A 200 8.16 1.37 5.43
CA ASP A 200 7.88 0.26 4.50
C ASP A 200 6.40 -0.14 4.34
N PHE A 201 5.47 0.40 5.13
CA PHE A 201 4.05 -0.03 5.08
C PHE A 201 3.11 0.92 4.33
N GLU A 202 3.43 2.22 4.21
CA GLU A 202 2.62 3.13 3.38
C GLU A 202 2.69 2.76 1.88
N ALA A 203 3.70 1.98 1.48
CA ALA A 203 3.80 1.41 0.14
C ALA A 203 2.81 0.26 -0.15
N SER A 204 2.19 -0.33 0.87
CA SER A 204 1.29 -1.49 0.72
C SER A 204 -0.20 -1.11 0.64
N TRP A 205 -0.60 -0.02 1.28
CA TRP A 205 -1.93 0.58 1.14
C TRP A 205 -1.76 1.94 0.49
N GLY A 206 -1.82 2.00 -0.84
CA GLY A 206 -1.46 3.19 -1.62
C GLY A 206 -2.09 4.44 -1.03
N GLY A 207 -1.24 5.44 -0.82
CA GLY A 207 -1.56 6.63 -0.06
C GLY A 207 -2.62 7.49 -0.73
N LEU A 208 -2.59 8.79 -0.40
CA LEU A 208 -3.54 9.74 -0.98
C LEU A 208 -3.47 9.77 -2.53
N GLU A 209 -2.36 9.35 -3.13
CA GLU A 209 -2.17 9.15 -4.58
C GLU A 209 -3.27 8.33 -5.27
N ASN A 210 -3.88 7.35 -4.59
CA ASN A 210 -4.96 6.54 -5.15
C ASN A 210 -6.22 7.35 -5.46
N TYR A 211 -6.35 8.53 -4.87
CA TYR A 211 -7.45 9.46 -5.07
C TYR A 211 -7.10 10.59 -6.05
N LEU A 212 -5.87 10.65 -6.58
CA LEU A 212 -5.47 11.66 -7.57
C LEU A 212 -6.27 11.47 -8.86
N GLU A 213 -7.05 12.49 -9.24
CA GLU A 213 -7.94 12.46 -10.41
C GLU A 213 -8.94 11.29 -10.42
N SER A 214 -9.19 10.69 -9.25
CA SER A 214 -10.21 9.65 -9.10
C SER A 214 -11.60 10.27 -9.02
N TRP A 215 -12.54 9.63 -9.71
CA TRP A 215 -13.96 9.99 -9.60
C TRP A 215 -14.60 9.48 -8.31
N GLU A 216 -13.99 8.46 -7.69
CA GLU A 216 -14.48 7.87 -6.45
C GLU A 216 -14.42 8.90 -5.34
N LEU A 217 -15.55 9.14 -4.67
CA LEU A 217 -15.68 10.12 -3.57
C LEU A 217 -15.38 11.58 -3.96
N SER A 218 -15.22 11.88 -5.25
CA SER A 218 -15.01 13.24 -5.73
C SER A 218 -16.22 14.15 -5.51
N ASP A 219 -15.95 15.33 -4.99
CA ASP A 219 -16.93 16.37 -4.65
C ASP A 219 -16.54 17.75 -5.23
N VAL A 220 -15.46 17.82 -6.00
CA VAL A 220 -15.09 18.98 -6.83
C VAL A 220 -14.59 18.54 -8.20
N ILE A 221 -14.89 19.33 -9.23
CA ILE A 221 -14.44 19.10 -10.61
C ILE A 221 -13.78 20.38 -11.14
N PHE A 222 -12.57 20.26 -11.68
CA PHE A 222 -11.94 21.31 -12.46
C PHE A 222 -12.25 21.12 -13.94
N ILE A 223 -12.54 22.21 -14.65
CA ILE A 223 -12.69 22.25 -16.11
C ILE A 223 -11.50 23.03 -16.67
N VAL A 224 -10.61 22.36 -17.42
CA VAL A 224 -9.29 22.88 -17.81
C VAL A 224 -9.13 22.97 -19.32
N GLY A 225 -8.41 23.99 -19.80
CA GLY A 225 -8.08 24.21 -21.20
C GLY A 225 -9.08 25.11 -21.93
N LYS A 226 -8.71 25.48 -23.17
CA LYS A 226 -9.60 26.19 -24.11
C LYS A 226 -10.54 25.17 -24.77
N ASP A 227 -11.74 25.60 -25.18
CA ASP A 227 -12.83 24.79 -25.78
C ASP A 227 -13.68 23.96 -24.78
N GLU A 228 -14.17 22.76 -25.17
CA GLU A 228 -15.14 21.92 -24.42
C GLU A 228 -14.69 21.54 -23.00
N GLY A 229 -13.42 21.80 -22.65
CA GLY A 229 -12.88 21.76 -21.29
C GLY A 229 -12.71 20.33 -20.75
N ARG A 230 -11.50 19.98 -20.31
CA ARG A 230 -11.27 18.68 -19.67
C ARG A 230 -11.75 18.70 -18.23
N ALA A 231 -12.68 17.80 -17.89
CA ALA A 231 -13.10 17.57 -16.51
C ALA A 231 -12.06 16.74 -15.73
N VAL A 232 -11.61 17.27 -14.58
CA VAL A 232 -10.64 16.63 -13.69
C VAL A 232 -11.21 16.60 -12.27
N PRO A 233 -11.56 15.42 -11.71
CA PRO A 233 -12.16 15.32 -10.39
C PRO A 233 -11.12 15.45 -9.27
N ALA A 234 -11.55 15.94 -8.11
CA ALA A 234 -10.75 16.00 -6.89
C ALA A 234 -11.64 16.03 -5.62
N HIS A 235 -10.99 16.20 -4.46
CA HIS A 235 -11.60 16.09 -3.13
C HIS A 235 -11.46 17.39 -2.33
N LYS A 236 -12.58 18.02 -1.96
CA LYS A 236 -12.64 19.33 -1.30
C LYS A 236 -11.89 19.34 0.02
N VAL A 237 -12.08 18.33 0.88
CA VAL A 237 -11.45 18.28 2.21
C VAL A 237 -9.92 18.27 2.10
N ILE A 238 -9.39 17.55 1.10
CA ILE A 238 -7.95 17.44 0.82
C ILE A 238 -7.42 18.78 0.30
N LEU A 239 -8.06 19.32 -0.74
CA LEU A 239 -7.66 20.60 -1.34
C LEU A 239 -7.77 21.77 -0.36
N ALA A 240 -8.86 21.85 0.41
CA ALA A 240 -9.04 22.90 1.41
C ALA A 240 -8.02 22.81 2.56
N ALA A 241 -7.50 21.61 2.84
CA ALA A 241 -6.42 21.44 3.80
C ALA A 241 -5.06 21.91 3.23
N ALA A 242 -4.83 21.77 1.92
CA ALA A 242 -3.61 22.23 1.26
C ALA A 242 -3.59 23.73 0.93
N GLY A 243 -4.73 24.31 0.56
CA GLY A 243 -4.81 25.67 0.03
C GLY A 243 -6.11 26.38 0.36
N ASN A 244 -6.48 27.37 -0.46
CA ASN A 244 -7.74 28.09 -0.39
C ASN A 244 -8.40 28.11 -1.78
N PHE A 245 -9.52 27.39 -1.88
CA PHE A 245 -10.25 27.17 -3.13
C PHE A 245 -11.65 27.80 -3.15
N GLY A 246 -12.08 28.44 -2.06
CA GLY A 246 -13.39 29.10 -2.00
C GLY A 246 -14.59 28.17 -2.07
N PHE A 247 -14.44 26.90 -1.67
CA PHE A 247 -15.52 25.90 -1.75
C PHE A 247 -16.76 26.24 -0.92
N THR A 248 -17.89 25.77 -1.43
CA THR A 248 -19.16 25.76 -0.70
C THR A 248 -19.19 24.64 0.33
N CYS A 249 -19.95 24.82 1.42
CA CYS A 249 -20.04 23.81 2.49
C CYS A 249 -20.79 22.53 2.08
N THR A 250 -21.60 22.56 1.02
CA THR A 250 -22.48 21.46 0.62
C THR A 250 -22.54 21.33 -0.90
N GLY A 251 -22.70 20.10 -1.41
CA GLY A 251 -22.85 19.83 -2.83
C GLY A 251 -21.52 19.71 -3.58
N LYS A 252 -21.57 19.59 -4.91
CA LYS A 252 -20.37 19.54 -5.75
C LYS A 252 -19.98 20.94 -6.21
N ASP A 253 -18.69 21.27 -6.19
CA ASP A 253 -18.16 22.53 -6.75
C ASP A 253 -17.54 22.29 -8.14
N ILE A 254 -17.69 23.26 -9.04
CA ILE A 254 -17.06 23.25 -10.38
C ILE A 254 -16.16 24.48 -10.49
N ILE A 255 -14.88 24.28 -10.80
CA ILE A 255 -13.89 25.35 -10.97
C ILE A 255 -13.45 25.39 -12.43
N ASN A 256 -13.64 26.53 -13.09
CA ASN A 256 -13.22 26.73 -14.48
C ASN A 256 -11.84 27.39 -14.55
N LEU A 257 -10.91 26.75 -15.26
CA LEU A 257 -9.53 27.19 -15.46
C LEU A 257 -9.20 27.21 -16.97
N HIS A 258 -9.77 28.19 -17.67
CA HIS A 258 -9.69 28.28 -19.14
C HIS A 258 -8.27 28.52 -19.69
N ASP A 259 -7.41 29.21 -18.94
CA ASP A 259 -6.04 29.54 -19.35
C ASP A 259 -4.97 28.59 -18.78
N VAL A 260 -5.40 27.53 -18.09
CA VAL A 260 -4.50 26.52 -17.51
C VAL A 260 -4.48 25.29 -18.42
N SER A 261 -3.30 24.73 -18.67
CA SER A 261 -3.15 23.47 -19.41
C SER A 261 -3.42 22.28 -18.49
N TYR A 262 -3.85 21.14 -19.04
CA TYR A 262 -4.01 19.92 -18.24
C TYR A 262 -2.70 19.50 -17.53
N PRO A 263 -1.51 19.50 -18.18
CA PRO A 263 -0.25 19.19 -17.50
C PRO A 263 0.02 20.06 -16.27
N VAL A 264 -0.30 21.36 -16.33
CA VAL A 264 -0.16 22.28 -15.19
C VAL A 264 -1.12 21.92 -14.06
N LEU A 265 -2.39 21.64 -14.35
CA LEU A 265 -3.32 21.21 -13.29
C LEU A 265 -2.92 19.85 -12.71
N HIS A 266 -2.55 18.88 -13.56
CA HIS A 266 -2.12 17.56 -13.13
C HIS A 266 -0.93 17.69 -12.17
N ALA A 267 0.08 18.46 -12.53
CA ALA A 267 1.25 18.68 -11.68
C ALA A 267 0.88 19.34 -10.33
N PHE A 268 -0.03 20.33 -10.38
CA PHE A 268 -0.53 20.99 -9.18
C PHE A 268 -1.28 20.03 -8.24
N LEU A 269 -2.16 19.19 -8.78
CA LEU A 269 -2.88 18.19 -8.00
C LEU A 269 -1.96 17.07 -7.53
N GLN A 270 -1.06 16.58 -8.38
CA GLN A 270 -0.09 15.54 -8.03
C GLN A 270 0.73 15.97 -6.81
N TYR A 271 1.27 17.18 -6.83
CA TYR A 271 1.99 17.73 -5.68
C TYR A 271 1.15 17.74 -4.38
N ILE A 272 -0.13 18.08 -4.45
CA ILE A 272 -1.00 18.09 -3.26
C ILE A 272 -1.24 16.66 -2.73
N TYR A 273 -1.42 15.69 -3.63
CA TYR A 273 -1.84 14.33 -3.27
C TYR A 273 -0.65 13.42 -2.92
N THR A 274 0.53 13.66 -3.49
CA THR A 274 1.71 12.79 -3.34
C THR A 274 2.89 13.51 -2.70
N GLY A 275 2.83 14.84 -2.56
CA GLY A 275 3.94 15.64 -2.12
C GLY A 275 5.01 15.83 -3.21
N HIS A 276 4.84 15.28 -4.40
CA HIS A 276 5.83 15.38 -5.47
C HIS A 276 5.16 15.64 -6.82
N THR A 277 5.82 16.39 -7.71
CA THR A 277 5.40 16.52 -9.09
C THR A 277 6.57 16.75 -10.02
N GLN A 278 6.38 16.38 -11.28
CA GLN A 278 7.27 16.73 -12.38
C GLN A 278 6.53 17.59 -13.40
N ILE A 279 7.15 18.67 -13.87
CA ILE A 279 6.56 19.54 -14.90
C ILE A 279 7.64 20.08 -15.84
N SER A 280 7.31 20.38 -17.09
CA SER A 280 8.23 21.04 -18.01
C SER A 280 8.70 22.39 -17.46
N GLU A 281 9.99 22.71 -17.62
CA GLU A 281 10.55 23.98 -17.17
C GLU A 281 9.77 25.19 -17.73
N CYS A 282 9.30 25.11 -18.97
CA CYS A 282 8.52 26.19 -19.61
C CYS A 282 7.15 26.43 -18.96
N GLU A 283 6.59 25.43 -18.26
CA GLU A 283 5.28 25.51 -17.61
C GLU A 283 5.37 25.87 -16.11
N VAL A 284 6.58 25.98 -15.54
CA VAL A 284 6.78 26.31 -14.11
C VAL A 284 6.14 27.65 -13.73
N ASN A 285 6.15 28.65 -14.61
CA ASN A 285 5.48 29.93 -14.34
C ASN A 285 3.95 29.79 -14.26
N SER A 286 3.35 28.92 -15.08
CA SER A 286 1.92 28.61 -15.02
C SER A 286 1.57 27.87 -13.73
N LEU A 287 2.41 26.91 -13.33
CA LEU A 287 2.27 26.20 -12.04
C LEU A 287 2.42 27.16 -10.84
N LYS A 288 3.36 28.11 -10.91
CA LYS A 288 3.53 29.17 -9.92
C LYS A 288 2.27 30.03 -9.81
N ALA A 289 1.71 30.49 -10.93
CA ALA A 289 0.49 31.31 -10.96
C ALA A 289 -0.70 30.57 -10.34
N LEU A 290 -0.86 29.28 -10.66
CA LEU A 290 -1.91 28.43 -10.09
C LEU A 290 -1.73 28.23 -8.57
N SER A 291 -0.48 28.04 -8.13
CA SER A 291 -0.11 27.91 -6.72
C SER A 291 -0.39 29.18 -5.92
N LEU A 292 -0.15 30.35 -6.52
CA LEU A 292 -0.50 31.64 -5.95
C LEU A 292 -2.01 31.82 -5.85
N GLN A 293 -2.75 31.53 -6.93
CA GLN A 293 -4.21 31.64 -7.01
C GLN A 293 -4.89 30.87 -5.88
N PHE A 294 -4.49 29.61 -5.68
CA PHE A 294 -5.07 28.73 -4.66
C PHE A 294 -4.31 28.73 -3.33
N LYS A 295 -3.31 29.61 -3.17
CA LYS A 295 -2.54 29.79 -1.92
C LYS A 295 -1.90 28.51 -1.38
N VAL A 296 -1.36 27.66 -2.27
CA VAL A 296 -0.57 26.47 -1.90
C VAL A 296 0.87 26.91 -1.69
N ALA A 297 1.14 27.46 -0.50
CA ALA A 297 2.39 28.18 -0.20
C ALA A 297 3.68 27.36 -0.39
N PRO A 298 3.77 26.07 -0.01
CA PRO A 298 4.98 25.28 -0.23
C PRO A 298 5.34 25.17 -1.73
N LEU A 299 4.35 24.87 -2.57
CA LEU A 299 4.54 24.76 -4.02
C LEU A 299 4.90 26.10 -4.65
N LEU A 300 4.23 27.18 -4.23
CA LEU A 300 4.53 28.53 -4.67
C LEU A 300 6.00 28.89 -4.41
N LYS A 301 6.50 28.63 -3.19
CA LYS A 301 7.88 28.91 -2.81
C LYS A 301 8.88 28.12 -3.66
N GLN A 302 8.61 26.84 -3.89
CA GLN A 302 9.50 26.00 -4.70
C GLN A 302 9.52 26.43 -6.17
N CYS A 303 8.38 26.80 -6.73
CA CYS A 303 8.34 27.37 -8.08
C CYS A 303 9.11 28.69 -8.17
N GLU A 304 9.05 29.53 -7.13
CA GLU A 304 9.84 30.78 -7.05
C GLU A 304 11.35 30.52 -7.01
N GLU A 305 11.79 29.56 -6.20
CA GLU A 305 13.19 29.15 -6.12
C GLU A 305 13.71 28.63 -7.47
N ILE A 306 12.94 27.76 -8.14
CA ILE A 306 13.27 27.22 -9.46
C ILE A 306 13.38 28.33 -10.52
N VAL A 307 12.40 29.24 -10.58
CA VAL A 307 12.40 30.36 -11.54
C VAL A 307 13.56 31.33 -11.29
N ALA A 308 13.92 31.55 -10.02
CA ALA A 308 15.08 32.38 -9.67
C ALA A 308 16.39 31.75 -10.12
N HIS A 309 16.55 30.42 -9.98
CA HIS A 309 17.73 29.71 -10.46
C HIS A 309 17.95 29.86 -11.98
N PHE A 310 16.89 29.75 -12.79
CA PHE A 310 17.01 29.95 -14.25
C PHE A 310 17.42 31.37 -14.63
N SER A 311 16.96 32.36 -13.87
CA SER A 311 17.30 33.76 -14.09
C SER A 311 18.78 34.04 -13.82
N ILE A 312 19.41 33.32 -12.88
CA ILE A 312 20.84 33.44 -12.55
C ILE A 312 21.71 32.77 -13.60
N ASP A 313 21.29 31.61 -14.12
CA ASP A 313 22.08 30.83 -15.08
C ASP A 313 22.08 31.41 -16.51
N ASN A 314 21.36 32.51 -16.78
CA ASN A 314 21.12 33.05 -18.14
C ASN A 314 20.63 31.97 -19.14
N ARG A 315 19.92 30.95 -18.66
CA ARG A 315 19.37 29.88 -19.49
C ARG A 315 17.91 30.20 -19.82
N LEU A 316 17.54 30.08 -21.10
CA LEU A 316 16.14 30.06 -21.50
C LEU A 316 15.53 28.74 -21.01
N LEU A 317 14.27 28.78 -20.55
CA LEU A 317 13.51 27.59 -20.16
C LEU A 317 13.48 26.61 -21.33
N ASP A 318 14.04 25.42 -21.13
CA ASP A 318 14.15 24.41 -22.17
C ASP A 318 12.89 23.54 -22.17
N SER A 319 12.16 23.52 -23.29
CA SER A 319 10.97 22.68 -23.44
C SER A 319 11.26 21.18 -23.31
N GLY A 320 12.53 20.77 -23.46
CA GLY A 320 12.96 19.37 -23.34
C GLY A 320 13.31 18.92 -21.92
N LYS A 321 13.32 19.82 -20.93
CA LYS A 321 13.65 19.51 -19.54
C LYS A 321 12.45 19.63 -18.62
N ASN A 322 12.44 18.74 -17.63
CA ASN A 322 11.43 18.73 -16.59
C ASN A 322 12.06 19.13 -15.25
N ALA A 323 11.40 20.04 -14.54
CA ALA A 323 11.68 20.34 -13.16
C ALA A 323 11.00 19.31 -12.25
N GLU A 324 11.76 18.75 -11.32
CA GLU A 324 11.27 17.88 -10.25
C GLU A 324 11.01 18.72 -9.00
N ILE A 325 9.83 18.60 -8.41
CA ILE A 325 9.41 19.38 -7.26
C ILE A 325 8.91 18.42 -6.18
N SER A 326 9.61 18.35 -5.06
CA SER A 326 9.27 17.46 -3.94
C SER A 326 9.08 18.25 -2.65
N TYR A 327 7.99 18.01 -1.96
CA TYR A 327 7.69 18.58 -0.65
C TYR A 327 8.61 17.95 0.40
N VAL A 328 9.50 18.77 0.98
CA VAL A 328 10.41 18.34 2.03
C VAL A 328 9.79 18.65 3.39
N SER A 329 9.22 17.63 4.04
CA SER A 329 8.76 17.76 5.44
C SER A 329 9.96 17.67 6.39
N ARG A 330 10.11 18.65 7.29
CA ARG A 330 11.14 18.62 8.36
C ARG A 330 10.73 17.78 9.58
N ALA A 331 9.56 17.12 9.54
CA ALA A 331 9.07 16.35 10.66
C ALA A 331 9.72 14.96 10.71
N LEU A 332 10.37 14.63 11.83
CA LEU A 332 11.00 13.33 12.14
C LEU A 332 9.99 12.18 12.36
N CYS A 333 8.78 12.28 11.79
CA CYS A 333 7.73 11.28 11.95
C CYS A 333 7.59 10.42 10.70
N ILE A 334 7.04 9.22 10.92
CA ILE A 334 6.66 8.23 9.92
C ILE A 334 6.00 8.95 8.72
N PRO A 335 6.43 8.67 7.46
CA PRO A 335 5.69 9.11 6.28
C PRO A 335 4.35 8.38 6.34
N ALA A 336 3.33 9.13 6.71
CA ALA A 336 1.96 8.68 6.80
C ALA A 336 1.11 9.94 6.69
N PHE A 337 0.04 9.92 5.89
CA PHE A 337 -0.94 11.01 5.88
C PHE A 337 -1.25 11.47 7.32
N PRO A 338 -1.39 12.77 7.57
CA PRO A 338 -1.18 13.89 6.67
C PRO A 338 0.29 14.35 6.54
N TYR A 339 1.24 13.67 7.19
CA TYR A 339 2.67 14.00 7.16
C TYR A 339 3.31 13.60 5.83
N GLY A 340 4.31 14.36 5.39
CA GLY A 340 4.95 14.15 4.07
C GLY A 340 4.22 14.81 2.91
N LEU A 341 3.07 15.43 3.16
CA LEU A 341 2.25 16.12 2.15
C LEU A 341 2.12 17.61 2.50
N PRO A 342 1.80 18.49 1.52
CA PRO A 342 1.54 19.91 1.75
C PRO A 342 0.16 20.15 2.40
N ILE A 343 -0.21 19.34 3.40
CA ILE A 343 -1.51 19.31 4.05
C ILE A 343 -1.41 19.97 5.43
N ASN A 344 -2.27 20.96 5.69
CA ASN A 344 -2.34 21.61 6.99
C ASN A 344 -3.18 20.78 7.97
N THR A 345 -2.52 20.14 8.93
CA THR A 345 -3.15 19.27 9.93
C THR A 345 -4.15 20.00 10.84
N TRP A 346 -3.87 21.26 11.18
CA TRP A 346 -4.80 22.06 11.96
C TRP A 346 -6.11 22.32 11.19
N LYS A 347 -6.05 22.59 9.88
CA LYS A 347 -7.26 22.71 9.06
C LYS A 347 -8.06 21.41 9.02
N LEU A 348 -7.40 20.26 8.87
CA LEU A 348 -8.07 18.95 8.91
C LEU A 348 -8.79 18.72 10.24
N GLU A 349 -8.12 19.04 11.36
CA GLU A 349 -8.72 18.96 12.69
C GLU A 349 -9.94 19.87 12.81
N GLN A 350 -9.88 21.11 12.30
CA GLN A 350 -11.04 21.99 12.27
C GLN A 350 -12.18 21.44 11.40
N PHE A 351 -11.89 20.83 10.26
CA PHE A 351 -12.92 20.22 9.41
C PHE A 351 -13.58 19.03 10.11
N PHE A 352 -12.81 18.21 10.83
CA PHE A 352 -13.35 17.15 11.68
C PHE A 352 -14.27 17.71 12.78
N LEU A 353 -13.81 18.71 13.54
CA LEU A 353 -14.57 19.27 14.66
C LEU A 353 -15.85 19.99 14.22
N THR A 354 -15.80 20.71 13.10
CA THR A 354 -16.94 21.50 12.60
C THR A 354 -17.86 20.70 11.68
N GLY A 355 -17.40 19.57 11.14
CA GLY A 355 -18.09 18.83 10.08
C GLY A 355 -18.07 19.55 8.73
N LYS A 356 -17.24 20.56 8.54
CA LYS A 356 -17.16 21.30 7.27
C LYS A 356 -16.67 20.38 6.15
N TYR A 357 -17.42 20.34 5.04
CA TYR A 357 -17.26 19.43 3.90
C TYR A 357 -17.60 17.96 4.18
N SER A 358 -18.21 17.65 5.32
CA SER A 358 -18.62 16.28 5.64
C SER A 358 -19.65 15.75 4.65
N ASP A 359 -19.41 14.53 4.16
CA ASP A 359 -20.28 13.76 3.28
C ASP A 359 -20.87 12.51 4.00
N LEU A 360 -20.58 12.35 5.29
CA LEU A 360 -20.97 11.20 6.10
C LEU A 360 -21.31 11.56 7.55
N LYS A 361 -22.48 11.12 8.00
CA LYS A 361 -22.89 11.10 9.42
C LYS A 361 -22.77 9.69 9.98
N ILE A 362 -21.97 9.53 11.03
CA ILE A 362 -21.76 8.25 11.70
C ILE A 362 -22.50 8.29 13.04
N TYR A 363 -23.42 7.36 13.22
CA TYR A 363 -24.16 7.15 14.45
C TYR A 363 -23.45 6.05 15.25
N VAL A 364 -22.91 6.39 16.40
CA VAL A 364 -22.24 5.48 17.32
C VAL A 364 -23.03 5.45 18.62
N ARG A 365 -23.88 4.44 18.78
CA ARG A 365 -24.90 4.41 19.85
C ARG A 365 -25.72 5.71 19.85
N ASP A 366 -25.61 6.51 20.90
CA ASP A 366 -26.37 7.76 21.09
C ASP A 366 -25.60 9.01 20.60
N PHE A 367 -24.41 8.83 20.02
CA PHE A 367 -23.56 9.91 19.53
C PHE A 367 -23.54 10.00 18.01
N ILE A 368 -23.50 11.22 17.49
CA ILE A 368 -23.43 11.49 16.05
C ILE A 368 -22.12 12.23 15.77
N VAL A 369 -21.35 11.71 14.82
CA VAL A 369 -20.10 12.32 14.36
C VAL A 369 -20.18 12.56 12.85
N GLN A 370 -19.76 13.75 12.42
CA GLN A 370 -19.61 14.09 11.01
C GLN A 370 -18.18 13.75 10.57
N SER A 371 -18.04 13.09 9.41
CA SER A 371 -16.74 12.69 8.87
C SER A 371 -16.71 12.78 7.35
N HIS A 372 -15.57 12.45 6.76
CA HIS A 372 -15.28 12.49 5.34
C HIS A 372 -14.96 11.08 4.84
N LYS A 373 -15.71 10.58 3.86
CA LYS A 373 -15.51 9.21 3.32
C LYS A 373 -14.10 9.01 2.78
N VAL A 374 -13.53 10.02 2.09
CA VAL A 374 -12.18 9.95 1.53
C VAL A 374 -11.11 9.78 2.63
N ILE A 375 -11.26 10.46 3.77
CA ILE A 375 -10.34 10.29 4.91
C ILE A 375 -10.49 8.89 5.49
N LEU A 376 -11.71 8.40 5.72
CA LEU A 376 -11.91 7.05 6.23
C LEU A 376 -11.34 5.97 5.27
N GLY A 377 -11.62 6.11 3.98
CA GLY A 377 -11.17 5.17 2.95
C GLY A 377 -9.65 5.18 2.75
N LEU A 378 -9.00 6.32 2.96
CA LEU A 378 -7.54 6.42 2.95
C LEU A 378 -6.90 5.53 4.02
N TRP A 379 -7.50 5.44 5.20
CA TRP A 379 -6.92 4.70 6.33
C TRP A 379 -7.44 3.28 6.51
N SER A 380 -8.46 2.88 5.76
CA SER A 380 -9.20 1.64 6.02
C SER A 380 -9.76 1.04 4.74
N ALA A 381 -9.23 -0.13 4.37
CA ALA A 381 -9.76 -0.93 3.28
C ALA A 381 -11.25 -1.28 3.43
N PRO A 382 -11.73 -1.67 4.62
CA PRO A 382 -13.16 -1.85 4.85
C PRO A 382 -13.98 -0.60 4.53
N PHE A 383 -13.57 0.59 4.99
CA PHE A 383 -14.31 1.83 4.70
C PHE A 383 -14.24 2.22 3.23
N SER A 384 -13.07 2.13 2.60
CA SER A 384 -12.92 2.39 1.16
C SER A 384 -13.90 1.53 0.36
N LYS A 385 -13.85 0.20 0.56
CA LYS A 385 -14.77 -0.73 -0.12
C LYS A 385 -16.23 -0.42 0.18
N MET A 386 -16.58 -0.11 1.43
CA MET A 386 -17.95 0.24 1.82
C MET A 386 -18.49 1.44 1.02
N PHE A 387 -17.64 2.42 0.72
CA PHE A 387 -18.05 3.64 0.04
C PHE A 387 -17.92 3.61 -1.49
N THR A 388 -17.18 2.65 -2.07
CA THR A 388 -16.89 2.62 -3.52
C THR A 388 -17.40 1.38 -4.26
N ASN A 389 -17.89 0.35 -3.56
CA ASN A 389 -18.32 -0.92 -4.18
C ASN A 389 -19.67 -0.87 -4.95
N GLY A 390 -20.35 0.27 -4.98
CA GLY A 390 -21.63 0.44 -5.68
C GLY A 390 -22.85 -0.15 -4.96
N MET A 391 -22.69 -0.61 -3.71
CA MET A 391 -23.80 -1.07 -2.87
C MET A 391 -24.49 0.12 -2.18
N LYS A 392 -25.55 -0.15 -1.42
CA LYS A 392 -26.40 0.88 -0.76
C LYS A 392 -25.57 1.88 0.05
N GLU A 393 -24.53 1.39 0.72
CA GLU A 393 -23.61 2.16 1.55
C GLU A 393 -22.81 3.19 0.74
N SER A 394 -22.49 2.90 -0.52
CA SER A 394 -21.78 3.83 -1.41
C SER A 394 -22.59 5.12 -1.63
N PHE A 395 -23.91 5.00 -1.72
CA PHE A 395 -24.84 6.13 -1.89
C PHE A 395 -25.38 6.69 -0.57
N SER A 396 -25.13 6.01 0.56
CA SER A 396 -25.58 6.46 1.87
C SER A 396 -24.70 7.60 2.39
N SER A 397 -25.32 8.64 2.94
CA SER A 397 -24.66 9.68 3.74
C SER A 397 -24.69 9.38 5.24
N THR A 398 -25.09 8.16 5.62
CA THR A 398 -25.22 7.72 7.01
C THR A 398 -24.58 6.34 7.24
N LEU A 399 -23.92 6.17 8.37
CA LEU A 399 -23.33 4.91 8.83
C LEU A 399 -23.74 4.65 10.29
N ASN A 400 -24.24 3.46 10.61
CA ASN A 400 -24.66 3.10 11.96
C ASN A 400 -23.73 2.05 12.56
N LEU A 401 -23.09 2.37 13.69
CA LEU A 401 -22.20 1.50 14.44
C LEU A 401 -22.77 1.25 15.84
N ARG A 402 -23.27 0.04 16.08
CA ARG A 402 -23.94 -0.34 17.35
C ARG A 402 -22.96 -0.90 18.39
N ASP A 403 -22.02 -1.73 17.92
CA ASP A 403 -21.11 -2.50 18.78
C ASP A 403 -19.73 -1.85 18.86
N VAL A 404 -19.72 -0.55 19.15
CA VAL A 404 -18.49 0.26 19.23
C VAL A 404 -18.59 1.23 20.41
N ASN A 405 -17.50 1.35 21.19
CA ASN A 405 -17.41 2.36 22.24
C ASN A 405 -17.23 3.77 21.62
N PRO A 406 -18.07 4.77 21.98
CA PRO A 406 -18.00 6.11 21.39
C PRO A 406 -16.66 6.81 21.60
N GLU A 407 -16.07 6.70 22.78
CA GLU A 407 -14.79 7.33 23.12
C GLU A 407 -13.63 6.74 22.30
N SER A 408 -13.55 5.41 22.20
CA SER A 408 -12.54 4.72 21.38
C SER A 408 -12.72 5.04 19.90
N PHE A 409 -13.95 5.09 19.40
CA PHE A 409 -14.19 5.45 18.00
C PHE A 409 -13.81 6.91 17.71
N ARG A 410 -14.11 7.82 18.63
CA ARG A 410 -13.69 9.21 18.53
C ARG A 410 -12.17 9.32 18.49
N ALA A 411 -11.46 8.60 19.36
CA ALA A 411 -10.00 8.55 19.36
C ALA A 411 -9.44 8.00 18.04
N MET A 412 -10.07 6.96 17.48
CA MET A 412 -9.69 6.44 16.16
C MET A 412 -9.85 7.53 15.09
N LEU A 413 -11.00 8.23 15.04
CA LEU A 413 -11.21 9.32 14.09
C LEU A 413 -10.18 10.44 14.26
N GLU A 414 -9.90 10.88 15.48
CA GLU A 414 -8.89 11.89 15.75
C GLU A 414 -7.51 11.47 15.21
N PHE A 415 -7.15 10.19 15.34
CA PHE A 415 -5.95 9.65 14.72
C PHE A 415 -6.00 9.73 13.19
N LEU A 416 -7.12 9.38 12.54
CA LEU A 416 -7.23 9.43 11.07
C LEU A 416 -7.06 10.84 10.49
N TYR A 417 -7.42 11.89 11.22
CA TYR A 417 -7.25 13.28 10.74
C TYR A 417 -5.88 13.89 11.08
N THR A 418 -5.21 13.39 12.12
CA THR A 418 -4.01 14.03 12.68
C THR A 418 -2.75 13.16 12.60
N GLY A 419 -2.90 11.86 12.34
CA GLY A 419 -1.86 10.85 12.43
C GLY A 419 -1.26 10.70 13.84
N LYS A 420 -1.94 11.17 14.89
CA LYS A 420 -1.40 11.23 16.26
C LYS A 420 -2.36 10.62 17.27
N LEU A 421 -1.79 9.85 18.20
CA LEU A 421 -2.46 9.45 19.43
C LEU A 421 -2.34 10.55 20.49
N LYS A 422 -3.44 10.83 21.19
CA LYS A 422 -3.45 11.78 22.31
C LYS A 422 -2.72 11.20 23.52
N LYS A 423 -1.97 12.05 24.24
CA LYS A 423 -1.23 11.68 25.44
C LYS A 423 -2.11 11.06 26.54
N GLU A 424 -3.37 11.49 26.63
CA GLU A 424 -4.36 10.94 27.57
C GLU A 424 -4.61 9.44 27.35
N ILE A 425 -4.46 8.96 26.12
CA ILE A 425 -4.64 7.55 25.75
C ILE A 425 -3.34 6.77 26.01
N THR A 426 -2.19 7.43 25.82
CA THR A 426 -0.87 6.79 25.90
C THR A 426 -0.23 6.88 27.29
N GLY A 427 -0.95 7.33 28.31
CA GLY A 427 -0.40 7.54 29.65
C GLY A 427 -0.39 6.29 30.55
N ASP A 428 -1.21 5.28 30.22
CA ASP A 428 -1.28 3.99 30.92
C ASP A 428 -2.01 2.95 30.04
N ILE A 429 -1.86 1.66 30.34
CA ILE A 429 -2.69 0.59 29.79
C ILE A 429 -4.08 0.65 30.42
N ASN A 430 -4.98 1.37 29.76
CA ASN A 430 -6.37 1.50 30.19
C ASN A 430 -7.35 0.82 29.22
N THR A 431 -8.61 0.72 29.64
CA THR A 431 -9.69 0.14 28.83
C THR A 431 -9.86 0.84 27.48
N LEU A 432 -9.62 2.16 27.42
CA LEU A 432 -9.75 2.95 26.20
C LEU A 432 -8.71 2.56 25.15
N LEU A 433 -7.44 2.40 25.56
CA LEU A 433 -6.33 1.96 24.70
C LEU A 433 -6.57 0.55 24.14
N LEU A 434 -7.01 -0.39 24.99
CA LEU A 434 -7.32 -1.76 24.57
C LEU A 434 -8.52 -1.81 23.60
N GLN A 435 -9.56 -1.01 23.86
CA GLN A 435 -10.70 -0.90 22.95
C GLN A 435 -10.32 -0.25 21.62
N LEU A 436 -9.46 0.77 21.65
CA LEU A 436 -8.93 1.42 20.46
C LEU A 436 -8.10 0.45 19.60
N LEU A 437 -7.27 -0.38 20.24
CA LEU A 437 -6.51 -1.44 19.57
C LEU A 437 -7.42 -2.43 18.85
N LEU A 438 -8.45 -2.94 19.53
CA LEU A 438 -9.44 -3.86 18.93
C LEU A 438 -10.24 -3.20 17.80
N LEU A 439 -10.53 -1.90 17.92
CA LEU A 439 -11.19 -1.11 16.88
C LEU A 439 -10.32 -0.95 15.64
N ALA A 440 -9.04 -0.64 15.84
CA ALA A 440 -8.07 -0.48 14.77
C ALA A 440 -7.93 -1.78 13.98
N ASP A 441 -7.86 -2.93 14.65
CA ASP A 441 -7.87 -4.25 14.01
C ASP A 441 -9.18 -4.49 13.24
N LYS A 442 -10.34 -4.29 13.90
CA LYS A 442 -11.67 -4.49 13.31
C LYS A 442 -11.89 -3.70 12.01
N PHE A 443 -11.42 -2.46 11.96
CA PHE A 443 -11.56 -1.59 10.78
C PHE A 443 -10.32 -1.58 9.88
N GLY A 444 -9.30 -2.39 10.18
CA GLY A 444 -8.08 -2.47 9.37
C GLY A 444 -7.27 -1.18 9.33
N VAL A 445 -7.28 -0.39 10.39
CA VAL A 445 -6.46 0.84 10.53
C VAL A 445 -5.10 0.45 11.08
N TYR A 446 -4.23 -0.02 10.20
CA TYR A 446 -2.98 -0.69 10.57
C TYR A 446 -2.00 0.18 11.37
N LEU A 447 -1.74 1.42 10.94
CA LEU A 447 -0.80 2.30 11.64
C LEU A 447 -1.27 2.64 13.06
N LEU A 448 -2.57 2.82 13.25
CA LEU A 448 -3.15 2.99 14.59
C LEU A 448 -2.97 1.72 15.43
N HIS A 449 -3.24 0.55 14.85
CA HIS A 449 -3.04 -0.73 15.53
C HIS A 449 -1.59 -0.89 15.99
N GLN A 450 -0.61 -0.57 15.13
CA GLN A 450 0.82 -0.61 15.47
C GLN A 450 1.17 0.36 16.61
N GLU A 451 0.71 1.61 16.54
CA GLU A 451 0.98 2.59 17.59
C GLU A 451 0.34 2.19 18.92
N CYS A 452 -0.89 1.66 18.91
CA CYS A 452 -1.52 1.11 20.12
C CYS A 452 -0.72 -0.06 20.69
N CYS A 453 -0.30 -1.03 19.87
CA CYS A 453 0.53 -2.14 20.32
C CYS A 453 1.86 -1.66 20.90
N LYS A 454 2.48 -0.64 20.29
CA LYS A 454 3.76 -0.08 20.75
C LYS A 454 3.60 0.53 22.14
N VAL A 455 2.58 1.35 22.34
CA VAL A 455 2.24 1.93 23.65
C VAL A 455 2.03 0.83 24.69
N VAL A 456 1.26 -0.21 24.38
CA VAL A 456 1.05 -1.35 25.30
C VAL A 456 2.37 -2.02 25.66
N LEU A 457 3.24 -2.30 24.69
CA LEU A 457 4.53 -2.93 24.97
C LEU A 457 5.47 -2.05 25.80
N ASP A 458 5.45 -0.74 25.59
CA ASP A 458 6.32 0.20 26.30
C ASP A 458 5.94 0.29 27.78
N HIS A 459 4.65 0.30 28.12
CA HIS A 459 4.20 0.23 29.51
C HIS A 459 4.53 -1.12 30.16
N LEU A 460 4.36 -2.23 29.43
CA LEU A 460 4.73 -3.55 29.95
C LEU A 460 6.23 -3.68 30.24
N LYS A 461 7.10 -3.07 29.42
CA LYS A 461 8.54 -2.99 29.68
C LYS A 461 8.85 -2.20 30.96
N GLU A 462 8.20 -1.06 31.16
CA GLU A 462 8.40 -0.21 32.34
C GLU A 462 7.99 -0.94 33.61
N ASP A 463 6.80 -1.55 33.65
CA ASP A 463 6.32 -2.34 34.80
C ASP A 463 7.24 -3.53 35.14
N TRP A 464 7.82 -4.18 34.12
CA TRP A 464 8.79 -5.27 34.35
C TRP A 464 10.16 -4.80 34.81
N SER A 465 10.55 -3.57 34.47
CA SER A 465 11.82 -2.98 34.94
C SER A 465 11.78 -2.68 36.44
N TYR A 466 10.59 -2.41 36.99
CA TYR A 466 10.39 -2.20 38.42
C TYR A 466 10.14 -3.47 39.24
N SER A 467 9.85 -4.61 38.58
CA SER A 467 9.22 -5.76 39.27
C SER A 467 10.09 -7.01 39.50
N PHE A 468 11.35 -7.14 39.07
CA PHE A 468 12.10 -8.37 39.43
C PHE A 468 13.64 -8.35 39.44
N ASP A 469 14.17 -8.73 40.61
CA ASP A 469 15.46 -9.41 40.88
C ASP A 469 15.30 -10.94 40.72
N GLY A 470 14.90 -11.43 39.54
CA GLY A 470 14.65 -12.87 39.35
C GLY A 470 13.78 -13.31 38.18
N GLY A 471 14.29 -14.30 37.43
CA GLY A 471 13.46 -15.32 36.77
C GLY A 471 13.25 -15.18 35.25
N HIS A 472 13.89 -16.11 34.51
CA HIS A 472 13.82 -16.29 33.05
C HIS A 472 12.42 -16.50 32.44
N THR A 473 11.39 -16.80 33.24
CA THR A 473 10.02 -17.10 32.77
C THR A 473 9.25 -15.88 32.25
N THR A 474 9.58 -14.68 32.74
CA THR A 474 8.84 -13.45 32.46
C THR A 474 9.20 -12.84 31.10
N THR A 475 10.45 -12.98 30.67
CA THR A 475 10.94 -12.62 29.32
C THR A 475 10.20 -13.39 28.22
N PHE A 476 9.81 -14.64 28.48
CA PHE A 476 9.05 -15.45 27.52
C PHE A 476 7.64 -14.91 27.27
N LEU A 477 6.94 -14.41 28.29
CA LEU A 477 5.60 -13.83 28.12
C LEU A 477 5.65 -12.52 27.33
N TYR A 478 6.66 -11.68 27.59
CA TYR A 478 6.89 -10.48 26.79
C TYR A 478 7.16 -10.81 25.33
N CYS A 479 8.08 -11.74 25.08
CA CYS A 479 8.42 -12.16 23.74
C CYS A 479 7.21 -12.82 23.05
N ALA A 480 6.40 -13.60 23.76
CA ALA A 480 5.18 -14.20 23.22
C ALA A 480 4.08 -13.16 22.93
N LEU A 481 3.90 -12.15 23.78
CA LEU A 481 2.97 -11.03 23.51
C LEU A 481 3.46 -10.16 22.37
N LYS A 482 4.77 -9.86 22.32
CA LYS A 482 5.41 -9.17 21.20
C LYS A 482 5.29 -9.98 19.91
N GLN A 483 5.43 -11.31 19.95
CA GLN A 483 5.22 -12.19 18.80
C GLN A 483 3.72 -12.32 18.44
N LYS A 484 2.80 -12.22 19.39
CA LYS A 484 1.36 -12.28 19.09
C LYS A 484 0.83 -10.94 18.57
N LEU A 485 1.41 -9.82 19.01
CA LEU A 485 1.04 -8.44 18.62
C LEU A 485 1.84 -7.92 17.40
N PHE A 486 3.06 -8.42 17.18
CA PHE A 486 3.99 -7.99 16.12
C PHE A 486 4.67 -9.15 15.36
N GLY A 487 4.32 -10.41 15.59
CA GLY A 487 5.09 -11.58 15.09
C GLY A 487 5.07 -11.81 13.58
N ASN A 488 4.46 -10.92 12.79
CA ASN A 488 4.77 -10.84 11.36
C ASN A 488 6.08 -10.07 11.07
N ILE A 489 6.87 -9.70 12.09
CA ILE A 489 8.14 -8.95 11.95
C ILE A 489 9.34 -9.65 12.61
N LEU A 490 9.17 -10.72 13.40
CA LEU A 490 10.29 -11.35 14.13
C LEU A 490 10.18 -12.88 14.25
N VAL A 491 10.18 -13.56 13.10
CA VAL A 491 10.48 -15.01 13.04
C VAL A 491 11.64 -15.23 12.08
N SER A 492 12.84 -14.84 12.50
CA SER A 492 14.08 -15.31 11.85
C SER A 492 15.28 -15.43 12.78
N GLN A 493 15.13 -15.23 14.09
CA GLN A 493 16.18 -15.57 15.05
C GLN A 493 15.57 -16.29 16.24
N LEU A 494 15.51 -17.62 16.15
CA LEU A 494 15.65 -18.60 17.22
C LEU A 494 15.50 -20.00 16.59
N SER A 495 16.49 -20.36 15.77
CA SER A 495 16.81 -21.76 15.45
C SER A 495 18.32 -21.86 15.30
N GLY A 496 18.99 -21.95 16.45
CA GLY A 496 20.40 -22.24 16.62
C GLY A 496 20.58 -22.89 17.98
#